data_AF-A0A3N5PCW3-F1
#
_entry.id   AF-A0A3N5PCW3-F1
#
_cell.length_a   1.000
_cell.length_b   1.000
_cell.length_c   1.000
_cell.angle_alpha   90.00
_cell.angle_beta   90.00
_cell.angle_gamma   90.00
#
_symmetry.space_group_name_H-M   'P 1'
#
loop_
_entity.id
_entity.type
_entity.pdbx_description
1 polymer ?
#
loop_
_entity_poly.entity_id
_entity_poly.type
_entity_poly.pdbx_seq_one_letter_code
_entity_poly.pdbx_strand_id
1 'polypeptide(L)' 'MQLIFLGSSDDHGVPRAGCRCQVCENAREAGCRNHRTLPSVALRYGPSYGERLILVDVTPEFRLQA' A
#
# COMPACT_ATOMS: atom_id res chain seq x y z
N MET A 1 15.34 -5.81 11.15
CA MET A 1 14.20 -6.33 10.38
C MET A 1 13.15 -5.23 10.31
N GLN A 2 12.61 -4.95 9.13
CA GLN A 2 11.61 -3.90 8.89
C GLN A 2 10.49 -4.45 8.01
N LEU A 3 9.24 -4.20 8.40
CA LEU A 3 8.05 -4.48 7.60
C LEU A 3 7.53 -3.16 7.01
N ILE A 4 7.34 -3.11 5.69
CA ILE A 4 6.91 -1.92 4.96
C ILE A 4 5.53 -2.21 4.37
N PHE A 5 4.53 -1.41 4.74
CA PHE A 5 3.20 -1.48 4.14
C PHE A 5 3.20 -0.71 2.83
N LEU A 6 3.02 -1.44 1.73
CA LEU A 6 2.96 -0.89 0.37
C LEU A 6 1.50 -0.56 -0.02
N GLY A 7 0.55 -1.36 0.48
CA GLY A 7 -0.88 -1.07 0.44
C GLY A 7 -1.57 -1.55 1.72
N SER A 8 -2.71 -0.94 2.04
CA SER A 8 -3.37 -1.10 3.35
C SER A 8 -4.90 -0.99 3.30
N SER A 9 -5.49 -1.11 2.10
CA SER A 9 -6.94 -1.25 1.96
C SER A 9 -7.39 -2.70 2.16
N ASP A 10 -8.69 -2.92 2.05
CA ASP A 10 -9.27 -4.18 1.62
C ASP A 10 -9.08 -4.41 0.09
N ASP A 11 -9.80 -5.39 -0.46
CA ASP A 11 -9.82 -5.78 -1.87
C ASP A 11 -10.36 -4.71 -2.84
N HIS A 12 -10.87 -3.58 -2.33
CA HIS A 12 -11.55 -2.55 -3.12
C HIS A 12 -10.84 -1.19 -3.15
N GLY A 13 -9.78 -1.00 -2.35
CA GLY A 13 -9.10 0.29 -2.27
C GLY A 13 -9.91 1.41 -1.58
N VAL A 14 -9.25 2.56 -1.39
CA VAL A 14 -9.87 3.83 -0.96
C VAL A 14 -9.23 4.96 -1.77
N PRO A 15 -10.02 5.81 -2.46
CA PRO A 15 -11.48 5.93 -2.41
C PRO A 15 -12.23 4.81 -3.14
N ARG A 16 -13.41 4.45 -2.64
CA ARG A 16 -14.31 3.53 -3.37
C ARG A 16 -14.98 4.25 -4.55
N ALA A 17 -15.16 3.52 -5.65
CA ALA A 17 -15.87 4.00 -6.82
C ALA A 17 -17.27 4.53 -6.43
N GLY A 18 -17.55 5.80 -6.75
CA GLY A 18 -18.83 6.45 -6.48
C GLY A 18 -19.11 6.85 -5.02
N CYS A 19 -18.28 6.48 -4.04
CA CYS A 19 -18.53 6.81 -2.64
C CYS A 19 -18.25 8.29 -2.33
N ARG A 20 -19.14 8.95 -1.57
CA ARG A 20 -19.02 10.36 -1.17
C ARG A 20 -18.89 10.57 0.34
N CYS A 21 -18.47 9.53 1.08
CA CYS A 21 -18.20 9.71 2.51
C CYS A 21 -16.95 10.58 2.72
N GLN A 22 -16.84 11.22 3.89
CA GLN A 22 -15.74 12.12 4.21
C GLN A 22 -14.34 11.51 3.99
N VAL A 23 -14.17 10.22 4.30
CA VAL A 23 -12.89 9.51 4.08
C VAL A 23 -12.57 9.38 2.59
N CYS A 24 -13.55 9.02 1.76
CA CYS A 24 -13.35 8.88 0.32
C CYS A 24 -13.17 10.24 -0.36
N GLU A 25 -13.86 11.28 0.09
CA GLU A 25 -13.62 12.64 -0.41
C GLU A 25 -12.19 13.09 -0.08
N ASN A 26 -11.76 12.90 1.16
CA ASN A 26 -10.39 13.24 1.57
C ASN A 26 -9.33 12.38 0.85
N ALA A 27 -9.59 11.11 0.56
CA ALA A 27 -8.66 10.23 -0.15
C ALA A 27 -8.42 10.61 -1.64
N ARG A 28 -9.25 11.50 -2.21
CA ARG A 28 -9.06 12.02 -3.58
C ARG A 28 -8.00 13.11 -3.66
N GLU A 29 -7.65 13.72 -2.53
CA GLU A 29 -6.56 14.70 -2.46
C GLU A 29 -5.20 13.98 -2.59
N ALA A 30 -4.32 14.52 -3.42
CA ALA A 30 -3.00 13.93 -3.65
C ALA A 30 -2.16 13.91 -2.35
N GLY A 31 -1.50 12.79 -2.08
CA GLY A 31 -0.67 12.60 -0.88
C GLY A 31 -1.46 12.38 0.42
N CYS A 32 -2.79 12.31 0.35
CA CYS A 32 -3.61 12.03 1.50
C CYS A 32 -3.39 10.59 2.00
N ARG A 33 -3.21 10.42 3.32
CA ARG A 33 -3.04 9.10 3.98
C ARG A 33 -4.26 8.19 3.85
N ASN A 34 -5.44 8.74 3.55
CA ASN A 34 -6.65 7.95 3.33
C ASN A 34 -6.68 7.30 1.94
N HIS A 35 -5.81 7.71 1.01
CA HIS A 35 -5.61 7.01 -0.24
C HIS A 35 -4.90 5.68 0.03
N ARG A 36 -5.58 4.57 -0.26
CA ARG A 36 -5.09 3.23 0.06
C ARG A 36 -5.30 2.30 -1.12
N THR A 37 -4.22 1.67 -1.55
CA THR A 37 -4.19 0.59 -2.54
C THR A 37 -4.38 -0.77 -1.87
N LEU A 38 -4.59 -1.82 -2.68
CA LEU A 38 -4.80 -3.19 -2.20
C LEU A 38 -3.63 -3.67 -1.32
N PRO A 39 -3.89 -4.55 -0.35
CA PRO A 39 -2.90 -4.98 0.62
C PRO A 39 -1.67 -5.64 -0.03
N SER A 40 -0.49 -5.16 0.34
CA SER A 40 0.81 -5.76 0.02
C SER A 40 1.86 -5.23 0.99
N VAL A 41 2.89 -6.03 1.28
CA VAL A 41 3.97 -5.64 2.18
C VAL A 41 5.34 -6.06 1.64
N ALA A 42 6.38 -5.31 2.02
CA ALA A 42 7.76 -5.71 1.81
C ALA A 42 8.47 -5.96 3.15
N LEU A 43 9.11 -7.12 3.27
CA LEU A 43 9.96 -7.49 4.41
C LEU A 43 11.42 -7.24 4.05
N ARG A 44 12.03 -6.28 4.74
CA ARG A 44 13.47 -5.98 4.65
C ARG A 44 14.19 -6.61 5.84
N TYR A 45 15.11 -7.54 5.57
CA TYR A 45 15.86 -8.23 6.61
C TYR A 45 17.22 -8.74 6.10
N GLY A 46 18.18 -8.90 7.01
CA GLY A 46 19.49 -9.46 6.70
C GLY A 46 20.62 -8.81 7.51
N PRO A 47 21.70 -9.55 7.80
CA PRO A 47 22.94 -9.00 8.36
C PRO A 47 23.79 -8.30 7.28
N SER A 48 24.87 -7.61 7.71
CA SER A 48 25.72 -6.66 6.97
C SER A 48 26.22 -7.05 5.56
N TYR A 49 26.08 -8.32 5.13
CA TYR A 49 26.55 -8.80 3.82
C TYR A 49 25.44 -9.09 2.80
N GLY A 50 24.19 -8.75 3.09
CA GLY A 50 23.14 -8.78 2.06
C GLY A 50 21.79 -8.35 2.60
N GLU A 51 21.38 -7.15 2.24
CA GLU A 51 20.00 -6.70 2.43
C GLU A 51 19.07 -7.56 1.55
N ARG A 52 18.15 -8.29 2.18
CA ARG A 52 17.09 -8.99 1.46
C ARG A 52 15.82 -8.17 1.51
N LEU A 53 15.12 -8.14 0.38
CA LEU A 53 13.77 -7.60 0.26
C LEU A 53 12.86 -8.74 -0.23
N ILE A 54 11.89 -9.13 0.60
CA ILE A 54 10.84 -10.08 0.22
C ILE A 54 9.56 -9.30 0.00
N LEU A 55 8.95 -9.46 -1.16
CA LEU A 55 7.61 -8.98 -1.45
C LEU A 55 6.59 -10.04 -1.05
N VAL A 56 5.55 -9.62 -0.34
CA VAL A 56 4.36 -10.42 -0.05
C VAL A 56 3.19 -9.78 -0.79
N ASP A 57 2.60 -10.56 -1.70
CA ASP A 57 1.57 -10.20 -2.67
C ASP A 57 2.02 -9.25 -3.80
N VAL A 58 1.51 -9.52 -5.01
CA VAL A 58 1.69 -8.69 -6.21
C VAL A 58 0.31 -8.27 -6.70
N THR A 59 -0.21 -7.21 -6.10
CA THR A 59 -1.52 -6.65 -6.43
C THR A 59 -1.49 -5.97 -7.82
N PRO A 60 -2.65 -5.73 -8.47
CA PRO A 60 -2.71 -4.99 -9.72
C PRO A 60 -2.00 -3.62 -9.65
N GLU A 61 -2.00 -2.98 -8.48
CA GLU A 61 -1.37 -1.70 -8.21
C GLU A 61 0.12 -1.80 -7.85
N PHE A 62 0.75 -2.98 -7.85
CA PHE A 62 2.14 -3.16 -7.39
C PHE A 62 3.13 -2.17 -8.04
N ARG A 63 2.96 -1.88 -9.34
CA ARG A 63 3.79 -0.89 -10.06
C ARG A 63 3.73 0.51 -9.43
N LEU A 64 2.60 0.90 -8.84
CA LEU A 64 2.43 2.21 -8.18
C LEU A 64 2.92 2.19 -6.73
N GLN A 65 3.07 1.00 -6.15
CA GLN A 65 3.42 0.77 -4.76
C GLN A 65 4.93 0.63 -4.53
N ALA A 66 5.72 0.32 -5.56
CA ALA A 66 7.14 -0.01 -5.49
C ALA A 66 8.07 1.06 -6.08
#